data_AF-G2XY44-F1
#
_entry.id   AF-G2XY44-F1
#
_cell.length_a   1.000
_cell.length_b   1.000
_cell.length_c   1.000
_cell.angle_alpha   90.00
_cell.angle_beta   90.00
_cell.angle_gamma   90.00
#
_symmetry.space_group_name_H-M   'P 1'
#
loop_
_entity.id
_entity.type
_entity.pdbx_description
1 polymer ?
#
loop_
_entity_poly.entity_id
_entity_poly.type
_entity_poly.pdbx_seq_one_letter_code
_entity_poly.pdbx_strand_id
1 'polypeptide(L)'
;MGLGIIGTMTGPLLIVLHTIPRALSSGVFFVVGWGSIETNGITQKLLFLFSERRFIEKGEPLLRVKRSKIWLYLMCQIVGVAAPVAISLTIAAIGFPILVCILIPFRWAIMPRFFTVAELEVMDDLTANNKVVLASLGGAPKLHKESTPEEYRL
;
A
#
# COMPACT_ATOMS: atom_id res chain seq x y z
N MET A 1 4.17 1.84 -26.70
CA MET A 1 2.87 1.27 -26.25
C MET A 1 1.67 1.90 -26.98
N GLY A 2 1.59 3.22 -27.14
CA GLY A 2 0.44 3.90 -27.77
C GLY A 2 0.06 3.43 -29.18
N LEU A 3 1.03 3.24 -30.09
CA LEU A 3 0.76 2.75 -31.45
C LEU A 3 0.13 1.34 -31.49
N GLY A 4 0.49 0.48 -30.54
CA GLY A 4 -0.08 -0.87 -30.42
C GLY A 4 -1.56 -0.83 -30.02
N ILE A 5 -1.94 0.09 -29.12
CA ILE A 5 -3.34 0.28 -28.71
C ILE A 5 -4.19 0.74 -29.91
N ILE A 6 -3.67 1.70 -30.69
CA ILE A 6 -4.34 2.17 -31.91
C ILE A 6 -4.48 1.02 -32.92
N GLY A 7 -3.43 0.21 -33.09
CA GLY A 7 -3.47 -0.99 -33.93
C GLY A 7 -4.57 -1.97 -33.53
N THR A 8 -4.73 -2.24 -32.23
CA THR A 8 -5.78 -3.16 -31.73
C THR A 8 -7.21 -2.64 -31.89
N MET A 9 -7.40 -1.33 -32.14
CA MET A 9 -8.69 -0.74 -32.47
C MET A 9 -9.02 -0.83 -33.98
N THR A 10 -8.10 -1.34 -34.80
CA THR A 10 -8.35 -1.56 -36.23
C THR A 10 -9.14 -2.83 -36.49
N GLY A 11 -9.97 -2.82 -37.54
CA GLY A 11 -10.89 -3.90 -37.91
C GLY A 11 -10.33 -5.33 -37.86
N PRO A 12 -9.18 -5.65 -38.50
CA PRO A 12 -8.71 -7.04 -38.54
C PRO A 12 -8.32 -7.59 -37.16
N LEU A 13 -7.73 -6.77 -36.29
CA LEU A 13 -7.31 -7.18 -34.95
C LEU A 13 -8.51 -7.28 -33.98
N LEU A 14 -9.53 -6.43 -34.15
CA LEU A 14 -10.77 -6.53 -33.38
C LEU A 14 -11.53 -7.83 -33.64
N ILE A 15 -11.54 -8.32 -34.89
CA ILE A 15 -12.18 -9.59 -35.26
C ILE A 15 -11.51 -10.75 -34.51
N VAL A 16 -10.18 -10.76 -34.46
CA VAL A 16 -9.41 -11.76 -33.70
C VAL A 16 -9.69 -11.62 -32.20
N LEU A 17 -9.74 -10.40 -31.67
CA LEU A 17 -10.01 -10.17 -30.24
C LEU A 17 -11.39 -10.71 -29.81
N HIS A 18 -12.39 -10.61 -30.69
CA HIS A 18 -13.73 -11.15 -30.41
C HIS A 18 -13.78 -12.68 -30.33
N THR A 19 -12.76 -13.38 -30.85
CA THR A 19 -12.67 -14.85 -30.73
C THR A 19 -12.19 -15.31 -29.34
N ILE A 20 -11.69 -14.39 -28.50
CA ILE A 20 -11.13 -14.75 -27.19
C ILE A 20 -12.25 -15.23 -26.24
N PRO A 21 -12.16 -16.45 -25.70
CA PRO A 21 -13.09 -16.93 -24.68
C PRO A 21 -13.02 -16.07 -23.41
N ARG A 22 -14.17 -15.71 -22.87
CA ARG A 22 -14.27 -14.94 -21.61
C ARG A 22 -13.55 -15.60 -20.43
N ALA A 23 -13.46 -16.94 -20.44
CA ALA A 23 -12.73 -17.71 -19.44
C ALA A 23 -11.22 -17.38 -19.43
N LEU A 24 -10.60 -17.14 -20.60
CA LEU A 24 -9.19 -16.74 -20.67
C LEU A 24 -8.99 -15.34 -20.08
N SER A 25 -9.89 -14.41 -20.37
CA SER A 25 -9.84 -13.06 -19.77
C SER A 25 -9.94 -13.13 -18.24
N SER A 26 -10.81 -13.98 -17.69
CA SER A 26 -10.89 -14.21 -16.24
C SER A 26 -9.57 -14.77 -15.66
N GLY A 27 -8.90 -15.66 -16.38
CA GLY A 27 -7.59 -16.19 -15.97
C GLY A 27 -6.52 -15.10 -15.90
N VAL A 28 -6.50 -14.18 -16.87
CA VAL A 28 -5.59 -13.02 -16.86
C VAL A 28 -5.85 -12.13 -15.64
N PHE A 29 -7.12 -11.82 -15.32
CA PHE A 29 -7.45 -11.04 -14.12
C PHE A 29 -6.98 -11.72 -12.82
N PHE A 30 -7.03 -13.05 -12.75
CA PHE A 30 -6.55 -13.79 -11.58
C PHE A 30 -5.03 -13.67 -11.42
N VAL A 31 -4.26 -13.89 -12.49
CA VAL A 31 -2.78 -13.81 -12.45
C VAL A 31 -2.31 -12.39 -12.15
N VAL A 32 -2.91 -11.38 -12.78
CA VAL A 32 -2.59 -9.97 -12.52
C VAL A 32 -2.96 -9.58 -11.09
N GLY A 33 -4.11 -10.04 -10.60
CA GLY A 33 -4.54 -9.81 -9.21
C GLY A 33 -3.58 -10.42 -8.20
N TRP A 34 -3.08 -11.63 -8.45
CA TRP A 34 -2.12 -12.31 -7.57
C TRP A 34 -0.82 -11.53 -7.39
N GLY A 35 -0.24 -11.01 -8.48
CA GLY A 35 0.96 -10.18 -8.42
C GLY A 35 0.78 -8.92 -7.55
N SER A 36 -0.43 -8.36 -7.53
CA SER A 36 -0.77 -7.22 -6.67
C SER A 36 -0.85 -7.58 -5.19
N ILE A 37 -1.12 -8.83 -4.83
CA ILE A 37 -1.20 -9.29 -3.43
C ILE A 37 0.21 -9.56 -2.89
N GLU A 38 1.06 -10.21 -3.69
CA GLU A 38 2.43 -10.58 -3.31
C GLU A 38 3.32 -9.35 -3.06
N THR A 39 3.18 -8.34 -3.89
CA THR A 39 3.98 -7.09 -3.81
C THR A 39 3.42 -6.08 -2.82
N ASN A 40 2.29 -6.38 -2.16
CA ASN A 40 1.67 -5.45 -1.24
C ASN A 40 2.39 -5.43 0.11
N GLY A 41 2.75 -4.23 0.58
CA GLY A 41 3.42 -4.06 1.87
C GLY A 41 2.59 -4.50 3.10
N ILE A 42 1.26 -4.54 3.01
CA ILE A 42 0.39 -5.10 4.06
C ILE A 42 0.58 -6.61 4.14
N THR A 43 0.56 -7.30 3.00
CA THR A 43 0.77 -8.75 2.91
C THR A 43 2.15 -9.13 3.41
N GLN A 44 3.20 -8.39 3.03
CA GLN A 44 4.56 -8.63 3.50
C GLN A 44 4.69 -8.51 5.02
N LYS A 45 4.06 -7.49 5.63
CA LYS A 45 4.02 -7.34 7.10
C LYS A 45 3.22 -8.45 7.78
N LEU A 46 2.12 -8.90 7.17
CA LEU A 46 1.33 -10.02 7.65
C LEU A 46 2.16 -11.32 7.64
N LEU A 47 2.83 -11.62 6.52
CA LEU A 47 3.74 -12.77 6.37
C LEU A 47 4.90 -12.71 7.37
N PHE A 48 5.52 -11.53 7.56
CA PHE A 48 6.57 -11.33 8.56
C PHE A 48 6.10 -11.67 9.99
N LEU A 49 4.87 -11.32 10.30
CA LEU A 49 4.29 -11.52 11.64
C LEU A 49 3.94 -12.98 11.91
N PHE A 50 3.47 -13.70 10.88
CA PHE A 50 3.26 -15.15 10.93
C PHE A 50 4.55 -15.97 10.81
N SER A 51 5.62 -15.38 10.26
CA SER A 51 6.89 -16.06 10.10
C SER A 51 7.63 -16.22 11.44
N GLU A 52 8.22 -17.39 11.60
CA GLU A 52 9.04 -17.75 12.75
C GLU A 52 10.38 -17.01 12.70
N ARG A 53 10.86 -16.54 13.86
CA ARG A 53 12.05 -15.66 13.96
C ARG A 53 13.32 -16.27 13.37
N ARG A 54 13.39 -17.60 13.31
CA ARG A 54 14.53 -18.36 12.79
C ARG A 54 14.71 -18.25 11.27
N PHE A 55 13.64 -17.96 10.54
CA PHE A 55 13.64 -17.88 9.07
C PHE A 55 13.68 -16.45 8.53
N ILE A 56 13.76 -15.46 9.42
CA ILE A 56 13.81 -14.04 9.04
C ILE A 56 15.27 -13.65 8.88
N GLU A 57 15.61 -12.99 7.77
CA GLU A 57 16.95 -12.45 7.56
C GLU A 57 17.31 -11.43 8.65
N LYS A 58 18.53 -11.52 9.18
CA LYS A 58 18.99 -10.64 10.26
C LYS A 58 19.07 -9.16 9.85
N GLY A 59 19.06 -8.87 8.55
CA GLY A 59 19.09 -7.52 7.99
C GLY A 59 17.71 -6.86 7.86
N GLU A 60 16.62 -7.58 8.12
CA GLU A 60 15.26 -7.08 7.90
C GLU A 60 14.96 -5.88 8.82
N PRO A 61 14.63 -4.70 8.29
CA PRO A 61 14.46 -3.49 9.09
C PRO A 61 13.28 -3.59 10.08
N LEU A 62 12.26 -4.39 9.76
CA LEU A 62 11.10 -4.69 10.62
C LEU A 62 11.48 -5.36 11.95
N LEU A 63 12.65 -6.01 12.05
CA LEU A 63 13.15 -6.58 13.32
C LEU A 63 13.50 -5.52 14.36
N ARG A 64 13.71 -4.26 13.95
CA ARG A 64 14.03 -3.14 14.85
C ARG A 64 12.81 -2.67 15.65
N VAL A 65 11.60 -3.05 15.25
CA VAL A 65 10.34 -2.62 15.87
C VAL A 65 9.72 -3.74 16.69
N LYS A 66 9.07 -3.41 17.82
CA LYS A 66 8.36 -4.38 18.65
C LYS A 66 7.18 -4.98 17.87
N ARG A 67 7.03 -6.32 17.88
CA ARG A 67 5.95 -7.03 17.16
C ARG A 67 4.54 -6.52 17.51
N SER A 68 4.28 -6.11 18.76
CA SER A 68 2.98 -5.55 19.17
C SER A 68 2.65 -4.24 18.46
N LYS A 69 3.65 -3.38 18.20
CA LYS A 69 3.49 -2.14 17.44
C LYS A 69 3.21 -2.42 15.96
N ILE A 70 3.90 -3.41 15.39
CA ILE A 70 3.63 -3.88 14.02
C ILE A 70 2.18 -4.40 13.91
N TRP A 71 1.70 -5.16 14.90
CA TRP A 71 0.32 -5.64 14.96
C TRP A 71 -0.68 -4.47 14.98
N LEU A 72 -0.44 -3.46 15.82
CA LEU A 72 -1.30 -2.28 15.91
C LEU A 72 -1.34 -1.48 14.59
N TYR A 73 -0.18 -1.27 13.98
CA TYR A 73 -0.07 -0.60 12.68
C TYR A 73 -0.81 -1.38 11.59
N LEU A 74 -0.62 -2.71 11.55
CA LEU A 74 -1.29 -3.58 10.59
C LEU A 74 -2.82 -3.56 10.76
N MET A 75 -3.33 -3.58 11.99
CA MET A 75 -4.77 -3.46 12.24
C MET A 75 -5.31 -2.13 11.73
N CYS A 76 -4.58 -1.04 11.94
CA CYS A 76 -4.96 0.27 11.42
C CYS A 76 -5.01 0.27 9.87
N GLN A 77 -4.05 -0.37 9.21
CA GLN A 77 -4.06 -0.52 7.74
C GLN A 77 -5.23 -1.38 7.27
N ILE A 78 -5.52 -2.49 7.94
CA ILE A 78 -6.64 -3.36 7.59
C ILE A 78 -7.97 -2.62 7.73
N VAL A 79 -8.18 -1.85 8.81
CA VAL A 79 -9.37 -1.01 8.96
C VAL A 79 -9.43 0.04 7.84
N GLY A 80 -8.28 0.65 7.52
CA GLY A 80 -8.17 1.63 6.45
C GLY A 80 -8.50 1.08 5.05
N VAL A 81 -8.30 -0.22 4.81
CA VAL A 81 -8.70 -0.90 3.56
C VAL A 81 -10.13 -1.43 3.65
N ALA A 82 -10.52 -2.01 4.79
CA ALA A 82 -11.81 -2.63 4.98
C ALA A 82 -12.96 -1.63 4.93
N ALA A 83 -12.79 -0.41 5.48
CA ALA A 83 -13.85 0.60 5.46
C ALA A 83 -14.20 1.06 4.03
N PRO A 84 -13.23 1.44 3.15
CA PRO A 84 -13.51 1.74 1.75
C PRO A 84 -14.06 0.55 0.95
N VAL A 85 -13.57 -0.67 1.19
CA VAL A 85 -14.11 -1.89 0.54
C VAL A 85 -15.55 -2.13 0.95
N ALA A 86 -15.88 -2.03 2.23
CA ALA A 86 -17.23 -2.23 2.74
C ALA A 86 -18.23 -1.23 2.13
N ILE A 87 -17.84 0.04 2.01
CA ILE A 87 -18.71 1.06 1.41
C ILE A 87 -18.86 0.85 -0.11
N SER A 88 -17.83 0.35 -0.79
CA SER A 88 -17.90 0.00 -2.22
C SER A 88 -18.89 -1.13 -2.52
N LEU A 89 -19.24 -1.95 -1.53
CA LEU A 89 -20.27 -3.00 -1.65
C LEU A 89 -21.70 -2.44 -1.47
N THR A 90 -21.86 -1.14 -1.22
CA THR A 90 -23.15 -0.47 -1.00
C THR A 90 -23.44 0.57 -2.07
N ILE A 91 -24.67 1.10 -2.09
CA ILE A 91 -25.07 2.24 -2.95
C ILE A 91 -24.22 3.49 -2.66
N ALA A 92 -23.65 3.60 -1.45
CA ALA A 92 -22.81 4.71 -1.03
C ALA A 92 -21.37 4.65 -1.58
N ALA A 93 -21.07 3.76 -2.54
CA ALA A 93 -19.75 3.62 -3.16
C ALA A 93 -19.17 4.94 -3.71
N ILE A 94 -20.03 5.90 -4.09
CA ILE A 94 -19.61 7.24 -4.53
C ILE A 94 -18.81 8.00 -3.45
N GLY A 95 -18.97 7.65 -2.17
CA GLY A 95 -18.22 8.22 -1.05
C GLY A 95 -16.81 7.65 -0.86
N PHE A 96 -16.42 6.62 -1.61
CA PHE A 96 -15.09 6.00 -1.52
C PHE A 96 -13.92 7.02 -1.56
N PRO A 97 -13.87 7.98 -2.50
CA PRO A 97 -12.76 8.93 -2.56
C PRO A 97 -12.68 9.82 -1.32
N ILE A 98 -13.83 10.18 -0.74
CA ILE A 98 -13.90 11.05 0.44
C ILE A 98 -13.28 10.34 1.66
N LEU A 99 -13.58 9.05 1.84
CA LEU A 99 -12.95 8.26 2.91
C LEU A 99 -11.44 8.20 2.74
N VAL A 100 -10.96 7.90 1.53
CA VAL A 100 -9.52 7.83 1.26
C VAL A 100 -8.87 9.19 1.53
N CYS A 101 -9.51 10.30 1.17
CA CYS A 101 -9.04 11.64 1.52
C CYS A 101 -8.96 11.88 3.02
N ILE A 102 -9.88 11.34 3.83
CA ILE A 102 -9.86 11.42 5.31
C ILE A 102 -8.74 10.56 5.91
N LEU A 103 -8.36 9.44 5.27
CA LEU A 103 -7.24 8.61 5.72
C LEU A 103 -5.89 9.33 5.63
N ILE A 104 -5.73 10.29 4.72
CA ILE A 104 -4.48 11.06 4.55
C ILE A 104 -4.15 11.89 5.80
N PRO A 105 -5.01 12.82 6.28
CA PRO A 105 -4.75 13.56 7.51
C PRO A 105 -4.75 12.65 8.74
N PHE A 106 -5.50 11.54 8.73
CA PHE A 106 -5.42 10.53 9.78
C PHE A 106 -3.99 9.96 9.89
N ARG A 107 -3.37 9.59 8.76
CA ARG A 107 -1.98 9.09 8.73
C ARG A 107 -0.99 10.16 9.18
N TRP A 108 -1.16 11.41 8.75
CA TRP A 108 -0.22 12.49 9.11
C TRP A 108 -0.34 12.93 10.57
N ALA A 109 -1.56 13.12 11.10
CA ALA A 109 -1.77 13.77 12.39
C ALA A 109 -1.96 12.80 13.56
N ILE A 110 -2.57 11.63 13.32
CA ILE A 110 -2.94 10.69 14.39
C ILE A 110 -1.84 9.64 14.58
N MET A 111 -1.26 9.12 13.49
CA MET A 111 -0.22 8.10 13.55
C MET A 111 1.06 8.50 14.32
N PRO A 112 1.63 9.72 14.20
CA PRO A 112 2.81 10.11 14.98
C PRO A 112 2.55 10.25 16.48
N ARG A 113 1.29 10.26 16.93
CA ARG A 113 0.96 10.26 18.37
C ARG A 113 1.10 8.88 19.00
N PHE A 114 0.98 7.81 18.21
CA PHE A 114 1.01 6.42 18.71
C PHE A 114 2.34 5.69 18.45
N PHE A 115 3.16 6.20 17.53
CA PHE A 115 4.41 5.56 17.08
C PHE A 115 5.55 6.57 17.10
N THR A 116 6.75 6.09 17.37
CA THR A 116 7.96 6.92 17.26
C THR A 116 8.32 7.14 15.79
N VAL A 117 8.99 8.25 15.48
CA VAL A 117 9.39 8.59 14.10
C VAL A 117 10.25 7.48 13.48
N ALA A 118 11.18 6.89 14.23
CA ALA A 118 12.02 5.80 13.75
C ALA A 118 11.23 4.51 13.45
N GLU A 119 10.18 4.21 14.21
CA GLU A 119 9.29 3.08 13.93
C GLU A 119 8.45 3.35 12.67
N LEU A 120 7.93 4.57 12.53
CA LEU A 120 7.18 5.01 11.36
C LEU A 120 8.02 4.97 10.08
N GLU A 121 9.26 5.47 10.10
CA GLU A 121 10.16 5.44 8.94
C GLU A 121 10.48 4.02 8.45
N VAL A 122 10.41 3.03 9.35
CA VAL A 122 10.61 1.61 9.00
C VAL A 122 9.32 0.95 8.51
N MET A 123 8.19 1.28 9.12
CA MET A 123 6.90 0.62 8.83
C MET A 123 6.14 1.27 7.68
N ASP A 124 6.44 2.53 7.36
CA ASP A 124 5.69 3.37 6.45
C ASP A 124 6.58 3.85 5.30
N ASP A 125 6.04 3.89 4.09
CA ASP A 125 6.78 4.33 2.90
C ASP A 125 6.09 5.50 2.22
N LEU A 126 6.84 6.29 1.46
CA LEU A 126 6.32 7.44 0.73
C LEU A 126 5.25 6.99 -0.28
N THR A 127 4.12 7.70 -0.32
CA THR A 127 3.06 7.46 -1.30
C THR A 127 3.57 7.60 -2.75
N ALA A 128 4.60 8.42 -2.97
CA ALA A 128 5.30 8.53 -4.23
C ALA A 128 6.80 8.50 -4.00
N ASN A 129 7.49 7.59 -4.70
CA ASN A 129 8.94 7.39 -4.61
C ASN A 129 9.68 7.78 -5.91
N ASN A 130 8.96 8.21 -6.94
CA ASN A 130 9.56 8.64 -8.21
C ASN A 130 10.26 9.99 -8.06
N LYS A 131 11.54 10.05 -8.44
CA LYS A 131 12.40 11.24 -8.36
C LYS A 131 11.80 12.46 -9.07
N VAL A 132 11.14 12.27 -10.21
CA VAL A 132 10.53 13.37 -10.98
C VAL A 132 9.33 13.95 -10.22
N VAL A 133 8.48 13.08 -9.65
CA VAL A 133 7.31 13.50 -8.86
C VAL A 133 7.75 14.23 -7.59
N LEU A 134 8.75 13.70 -6.90
CA LEU A 134 9.32 14.33 -5.71
C LEU A 134 9.98 15.68 -6.02
N ALA A 135 10.70 15.80 -7.14
CA ALA A 135 11.28 17.06 -7.58
C ALA A 135 10.20 18.11 -7.89
N SER A 136 9.10 17.72 -8.54
CA SER A 136 7.96 18.61 -8.82
C SER A 136 7.25 19.10 -7.56
N LEU A 137 7.26 18.31 -6.48
CA LEU A 137 6.65 18.65 -5.19
C LEU A 137 7.60 19.38 -4.22
N GLY A 138 8.82 19.72 -4.65
CA GLY A 138 9.79 20.45 -3.84
C GLY A 138 10.68 19.58 -2.94
N GLY A 139 10.71 18.26 -3.17
CA GLY A 139 11.54 17.30 -2.44
C GLY A 139 10.73 16.25 -1.68
N ALA A 140 11.44 15.33 -1.01
CA ALA A 140 10.79 14.30 -0.19
C ALA A 140 10.22 14.92 1.10
N PRO A 141 8.95 14.67 1.43
CA PRO A 141 8.37 15.14 2.68
C PRO A 141 9.05 14.45 3.87
N LYS A 142 9.35 15.22 4.91
CA LYS A 142 9.90 14.72 6.18
C LYS A 142 8.80 14.70 7.24
N LEU A 143 8.69 13.62 7.99
CA LEU A 143 7.75 13.52 9.09
C LEU A 143 8.13 14.56 10.17
N HIS A 144 7.16 15.33 10.66
CA HIS A 144 7.44 16.42 11.60
C HIS A 144 7.97 15.87 12.93
N LYS A 145 9.00 16.53 13.47
CA LYS A 145 9.76 16.09 14.63
C LYS A 145 9.03 16.52 15.91
N GLU A 146 8.16 15.68 16.45
CA GLU A 146 7.68 15.82 17.83
C GLU A 146 7.95 14.55 18.63
N SER A 147 9.21 14.41 19.05
CA SER A 147 9.60 13.92 20.38
C SER A 147 11.12 13.94 20.53
N THR A 148 11.67 14.98 21.13
CA THR A 148 12.88 14.88 21.95
C THR A 148 12.66 15.87 23.09
N PRO A 149 12.69 15.41 24.35
CA PRO A 149 13.97 15.27 25.04
C PRO A 149 14.09 13.99 25.91
N GLU A 150 15.30 13.43 26.01
CA GLU A 150 15.81 12.80 27.25
C GLU A 150 14.94 11.75 27.99
N GLU A 151 14.65 10.56 27.44
CA GLU A 151 14.13 9.46 28.29
C GLU A 151 14.46 8.03 27.81
N TYR A 152 15.76 7.78 27.56
CA TYR A 152 16.35 6.44 27.76
C TYR A 152 17.64 6.59 28.55
N ARG A 153 17.52 7.15 29.75
CA ARG A 153 18.38 6.79 30.87
C ARG A 153 17.64 5.76 31.70
N LEU A 154 18.11 4.51 31.56
CA LEU A 154 18.05 3.33 32.44
C LEU A 154 17.82 2.07 31.61
#